data_AF-A0A2E7UP31-F1
#
_entry.id   AF-A0A2E7UP31-F1
#
_cell.length_a   1.000
_cell.length_b   1.000
_cell.length_c   1.000
_cell.angle_alpha   90.00
_cell.angle_beta   90.00
_cell.angle_gamma   90.00
#
_symmetry.space_group_name_H-M   'P 1'
#
loop_
_entity.id
_entity.type
_entity.pdbx_description
1 polymer ?
#
loop_
_entity_poly.entity_id
_entity_poly.type
_entity_poly.pdbx_seq_one_letter_code
_entity_poly.pdbx_strand_id
1 'polypeptide(L)'
;MNHQKVEATPRGLIVAAALGLTACTYGSIEDEKEGSSEGSFSGALIDARLSADVYTWSCQDPDTQEMYQGAFGQKIKLEYAPGGIEALELPGVGECVAGLNMSPDDAGPNAIDIPGVAFDPQWESDVDDGTLTKRSIGFYYGDAFPNVRTCQSTDEVMAGGVTLVDAGSLTDATTPAPNDAPTVEFSTAGTSIEFGDTVSMEWGSHLWGEVFVQVRREKERVAWESVTCNVTGLGGFTVDEMVWDMMDERVQVDQNNLYVGFQTVDRQTVSGSDVQVVTRAIAVAVVED
;
A
#
# COMPACT_ATOMS: atom_id res chain seq x y z
N MET A 1 50.03 29.62 -24.92
CA MET A 1 51.34 29.45 -24.27
C MET A 1 51.14 29.62 -22.77
N ASN A 2 51.50 28.57 -22.04
CA ASN A 2 51.09 28.26 -20.67
C ASN A 2 51.65 29.21 -19.61
N HIS A 3 50.79 29.62 -18.67
CA HIS A 3 51.20 29.83 -17.28
C HIS A 3 50.35 28.92 -16.39
N GLN A 4 50.93 27.75 -16.10
CA GLN A 4 50.36 26.74 -15.22
C GLN A 4 50.77 27.05 -13.79
N LYS A 5 49.77 27.16 -12.92
CA LYS A 5 49.85 27.56 -11.52
C LYS A 5 50.05 26.30 -10.65
N VAL A 6 50.85 26.48 -9.62
CA VAL A 6 51.36 25.51 -8.64
C VAL A 6 50.26 24.63 -8.02
N GLU A 7 50.45 23.30 -8.07
CA GLU A 7 49.74 22.31 -7.26
C GLU A 7 50.43 22.14 -5.90
N ALA A 8 49.65 22.21 -4.82
CA ALA A 8 50.06 21.88 -3.47
C ALA A 8 49.23 20.67 -2.99
N THR A 9 49.94 19.62 -2.58
CA THR A 9 49.44 18.36 -2.02
C THR A 9 48.77 18.57 -0.66
N PRO A 10 47.62 17.93 -0.37
CA PRO A 10 47.20 17.68 1.01
C PRO A 10 47.44 16.22 1.41
N ARG A 11 47.97 16.09 2.63
CA ARG A 11 48.30 14.86 3.34
C ARG A 11 47.03 14.12 3.77
N GLY A 12 47.08 12.79 3.68
CA GLY A 12 46.07 11.91 4.24
C GLY A 12 46.05 11.96 5.77
N LEU A 13 44.83 11.89 6.32
CA LEU A 13 44.57 11.52 7.70
C LEU A 13 43.29 10.67 7.69
N ILE A 14 43.45 9.36 7.85
CA ILE A 14 42.35 8.42 8.09
C ILE A 14 42.16 8.36 9.61
N VAL A 15 41.01 8.80 10.09
CA VAL A 15 40.57 8.56 11.48
C VAL A 15 39.40 7.60 11.41
N ALA A 16 39.67 6.33 11.70
CA ALA A 16 38.64 5.33 11.95
C ALA A 16 38.16 5.49 13.41
N ALA A 17 36.91 5.90 13.59
CA ALA A 17 36.24 5.84 14.88
C ALA A 17 35.31 4.62 14.88
N ALA A 18 35.77 3.56 15.56
CA ALA A 18 34.94 2.44 15.95
C ALA A 18 34.12 2.84 17.19
N LEU A 19 32.79 2.72 17.10
CA LEU A 19 31.91 2.70 18.26
C LEU A 19 31.21 1.34 18.28
N GLY A 20 31.67 0.49 19.18
CA GLY A 20 30.91 -0.67 19.63
C GLY A 20 29.93 -0.26 20.72
N LEU A 21 28.74 -0.86 20.68
CA LEU A 21 27.87 -0.98 21.84
C LEU A 21 27.50 -2.46 21.98
N THR A 22 27.83 -3.00 23.15
CA THR A 22 27.64 -4.39 23.54
C THR A 22 26.53 -4.47 24.60
N ALA A 23 25.56 -5.33 24.34
CA ALA A 23 24.84 -6.27 25.24
C ALA A 23 24.14 -5.82 26.55
N CYS A 24 22.91 -6.32 26.75
CA CYS A 24 22.46 -7.27 27.80
C CYS A 24 20.91 -7.26 27.88
N THR A 25 20.17 -8.23 27.32
CA THR A 25 19.73 -9.57 27.81
C THR A 25 18.49 -9.63 28.71
N TYR A 26 17.61 -10.58 28.32
CA TYR A 26 16.77 -11.50 29.11
C TYR A 26 15.33 -11.14 29.48
N GLY A 27 14.40 -11.89 28.88
CA GLY A 27 13.05 -12.19 29.37
C GLY A 27 12.59 -13.51 28.74
N SER A 28 12.41 -14.53 29.57
CA SER A 28 12.14 -15.93 29.24
C SER A 28 10.71 -16.20 28.73
N ILE A 29 10.57 -17.24 27.90
CA ILE A 29 9.32 -17.87 27.44
C ILE A 29 8.85 -18.92 28.47
N GLU A 30 7.55 -19.27 28.38
CA GLU A 30 6.71 -20.30 29.06
C GLU A 30 5.66 -19.63 29.98
N ASP A 31 4.33 -19.71 29.76
CA ASP A 31 3.50 -20.83 29.33
C ASP A 31 2.23 -20.45 28.55
N GLU A 32 1.75 -21.48 27.84
CA GLU A 32 0.54 -21.72 27.05
C GLU A 32 -0.76 -20.99 27.44
N LYS A 33 -1.40 -20.40 26.43
CA LYS A 33 -2.87 -20.34 26.31
C LYS A 33 -3.28 -20.51 24.85
N GLU A 34 -3.97 -21.62 24.58
CA GLU A 34 -4.76 -21.81 23.36
C GLU A 34 -5.82 -20.70 23.25
N GLY A 35 -5.91 -20.06 22.09
CA GLY A 35 -6.95 -19.10 21.77
C GLY A 35 -6.59 -18.25 20.55
N SER A 36 -7.19 -18.58 19.40
CA SER A 36 -7.27 -17.80 18.15
C SER A 36 -6.01 -17.05 17.71
N SER A 37 -5.25 -17.62 16.77
CA SER A 37 -4.14 -16.96 16.09
C SER A 37 -4.64 -15.87 15.14
N GLU A 38 -5.02 -14.71 15.66
CA GLU A 38 -4.75 -13.44 14.99
C GLU A 38 -3.30 -13.08 15.33
N GLY A 39 -2.36 -13.70 14.62
CA GLY A 39 -0.95 -13.46 14.80
C GLY A 39 -0.58 -12.13 14.17
N SER A 40 -0.18 -11.15 14.99
CA SER A 40 0.58 -9.98 14.50
C SER A 40 1.83 -10.49 13.79
N PHE A 41 2.05 -10.05 12.55
CA PHE A 41 3.08 -10.57 11.65
C PHE A 41 4.42 -9.80 11.73
N SER A 42 4.55 -8.86 12.67
CA SER A 42 5.51 -7.75 12.61
C SER A 42 6.91 -8.16 12.16
N GLY A 43 7.31 -7.62 11.00
CA GLY A 43 8.63 -7.78 10.41
C GLY A 43 8.86 -9.13 9.71
N ALA A 44 7.79 -9.89 9.41
CA ALA A 44 7.91 -11.11 8.66
C ALA A 44 8.29 -10.84 7.20
N LEU A 45 9.26 -11.60 6.70
CA LEU A 45 9.57 -11.64 5.27
C LEU A 45 8.66 -12.68 4.59
N ILE A 46 8.17 -12.32 3.41
CA ILE A 46 7.35 -13.16 2.52
C ILE A 46 8.02 -13.25 1.15
N ASP A 47 7.55 -14.20 0.33
CA ASP A 47 8.08 -14.42 -1.01
C ASP A 47 7.41 -13.55 -2.07
N ALA A 48 6.13 -13.30 -1.90
CA ALA A 48 5.32 -12.55 -2.84
C ALA A 48 4.22 -11.76 -2.14
N ARG A 49 3.77 -10.68 -2.78
CA ARG A 49 2.55 -9.97 -2.41
C ARG A 49 1.65 -9.78 -3.63
N LEU A 50 0.41 -10.23 -3.53
CA LEU A 50 -0.65 -9.97 -4.50
C LEU A 50 -1.64 -8.98 -3.87
N SER A 51 -1.86 -7.83 -4.50
CA SER A 51 -2.85 -6.85 -4.05
C SER A 51 -3.85 -6.52 -5.14
N ALA A 52 -5.14 -6.52 -4.80
CA ALA A 52 -6.23 -6.03 -5.64
C ALA A 52 -6.87 -4.79 -4.98
N ASP A 53 -6.71 -3.64 -5.63
CA ASP A 53 -7.13 -2.34 -5.13
C ASP A 53 -8.23 -1.77 -6.02
N VAL A 54 -9.40 -1.47 -5.45
CA VAL A 54 -10.41 -0.66 -6.14
C VAL A 54 -10.44 0.73 -5.55
N TYR A 55 -10.23 1.71 -6.40
CA TYR A 55 -10.35 3.12 -6.07
C TYR A 55 -11.82 3.51 -6.17
N THR A 56 -12.34 4.20 -5.16
CA THR A 56 -13.76 4.52 -5.08
C THR A 56 -14.03 5.98 -5.36
N TRP A 57 -15.26 6.28 -5.77
CA TRP A 57 -15.76 7.65 -5.90
C TRP A 57 -17.24 7.72 -5.53
N SER A 58 -17.72 8.92 -5.19
CA SER A 58 -19.09 9.13 -4.75
C SER A 58 -20.09 9.11 -5.92
N CYS A 59 -20.98 8.13 -5.93
CA CYS A 59 -22.13 8.03 -6.80
C CYS A 59 -23.41 8.53 -6.11
N GLN A 60 -24.38 8.96 -6.92
CA GLN A 60 -25.71 9.32 -6.46
C GLN A 60 -26.74 8.40 -7.13
N ASP A 61 -27.60 7.77 -6.34
CA ASP A 61 -28.76 7.05 -6.87
C ASP A 61 -29.77 8.07 -7.44
N PRO A 62 -30.15 7.96 -8.73
CA PRO A 62 -31.03 8.93 -9.35
C PRO A 62 -32.46 8.91 -8.79
N ASP A 63 -32.91 7.77 -8.26
CA ASP A 63 -34.27 7.54 -7.78
C ASP A 63 -34.42 7.91 -6.29
N THR A 64 -33.46 7.52 -5.45
CA THR A 64 -33.50 7.78 -4.00
C THR A 64 -32.75 9.06 -3.60
N GLN A 65 -31.89 9.58 -4.48
CA GLN A 65 -30.94 10.67 -4.21
C GLN A 65 -29.89 10.31 -3.14
N GLU A 66 -29.80 9.06 -2.72
CA GLU A 66 -28.83 8.58 -1.74
C GLU A 66 -27.42 8.51 -2.35
N MET A 67 -26.41 8.86 -1.54
CA MET A 67 -25.01 8.80 -1.94
C MET A 67 -24.40 7.46 -1.52
N TYR A 68 -23.65 6.85 -2.44
CA TYR A 68 -22.90 5.60 -2.20
C TYR A 68 -21.55 5.64 -2.90
N GLN A 69 -20.70 4.64 -2.68
CA GLN A 69 -19.41 4.53 -3.36
C GLN A 69 -19.47 3.60 -4.56
N GLY A 70 -19.16 4.15 -5.73
CA GLY A 70 -18.89 3.36 -6.94
C GLY A 70 -17.39 3.17 -7.15
N ALA A 71 -17.04 2.26 -8.04
CA ALA A 71 -15.66 2.07 -8.49
C ALA A 71 -15.25 3.15 -9.51
N PHE A 72 -14.04 3.69 -9.34
CA PHE A 72 -13.37 4.61 -10.28
C PHE A 72 -12.20 3.93 -11.01
N GLY A 73 -11.59 2.92 -10.40
CA GLY A 73 -10.64 2.07 -11.10
C GLY A 73 -10.17 0.90 -10.27
N GLN A 74 -9.53 -0.06 -10.94
CA GLN A 74 -9.06 -1.28 -10.32
C GLN A 74 -7.62 -1.55 -10.72
N LYS A 75 -6.75 -1.68 -9.72
CA LYS A 75 -5.33 -1.96 -9.90
C LYS A 75 -5.00 -3.28 -9.24
N ILE A 76 -4.29 -4.13 -9.96
CA ILE A 76 -3.81 -5.40 -9.45
C ILE A 76 -2.30 -5.38 -9.54
N LYS A 77 -1.64 -5.72 -8.44
CA LYS A 77 -0.19 -5.68 -8.32
C LYS A 77 0.31 -7.02 -7.82
N LEU A 78 1.40 -7.46 -8.42
CA LEU A 78 2.15 -8.61 -7.97
C LEU A 78 3.60 -8.21 -7.77
N GLU A 79 4.05 -8.33 -6.53
CA GLU A 79 5.44 -8.19 -6.12
C GLU A 79 6.01 -9.58 -5.85
N TYR A 80 7.21 -9.83 -6.36
CA TYR A 80 7.91 -11.09 -6.18
C TYR A 80 9.38 -10.86 -5.82
N ALA A 81 9.71 -11.18 -4.58
CA ALA A 81 11.07 -11.22 -4.07
C ALA A 81 11.11 -12.30 -2.99
N PRO A 82 11.47 -13.55 -3.35
CA PRO A 82 11.52 -14.67 -2.40
C PRO A 82 12.28 -14.33 -1.11
N GLY A 83 11.59 -14.42 0.03
CA GLY A 83 12.06 -14.03 1.36
C GLY A 83 12.55 -12.58 1.46
N GLY A 84 12.14 -11.72 0.54
CA GLY A 84 12.70 -10.38 0.34
C GLY A 84 11.69 -9.25 0.45
N ILE A 85 10.39 -9.56 0.55
CA ILE A 85 9.32 -8.59 0.75
C ILE A 85 9.01 -8.55 2.25
N GLU A 86 9.01 -7.35 2.84
CA GLU A 86 8.44 -7.15 4.16
C GLU A 86 6.92 -7.14 4.06
N ALA A 87 6.26 -7.95 4.89
CA ALA A 87 4.81 -8.03 4.92
C ALA A 87 4.21 -6.64 5.16
N LEU A 88 3.13 -6.32 4.42
CA LEU A 88 2.42 -5.06 4.61
C LEU A 88 1.64 -5.14 5.92
N GLU A 89 2.08 -4.39 6.91
CA GLU A 89 1.43 -4.32 8.22
C GLU A 89 1.20 -2.88 8.62
N LEU A 90 0.03 -2.65 9.20
CA LEU A 90 -0.28 -1.36 9.79
C LEU A 90 0.45 -1.20 11.14
N PRO A 91 0.75 0.05 11.56
CA PRO A 91 1.22 0.31 12.91
C PRO A 91 0.14 -0.07 13.95
N GLY A 92 0.45 0.05 15.25
CA GLY A 92 -0.54 -0.19 16.30
C GLY A 92 -1.80 0.65 16.08
N VAL A 93 -2.98 0.12 16.44
CA VAL A 93 -4.25 0.85 16.29
C VAL A 93 -4.17 2.19 17.02
N GLY A 94 -4.48 3.29 16.32
CA GLY A 94 -4.36 4.66 16.81
C GLY A 94 -2.97 5.29 16.65
N GLU A 95 -2.01 4.56 16.08
CA GLU A 95 -0.66 5.06 15.82
C GLU A 95 -0.47 5.45 14.34
N CYS A 96 0.45 6.39 14.11
CA CYS A 96 0.91 6.80 12.80
C CYS A 96 2.41 6.55 12.67
N VAL A 97 2.85 6.14 11.48
CA VAL A 97 4.27 5.95 11.15
C VAL A 97 4.63 6.63 9.85
N ALA A 98 5.80 7.25 9.81
CA ALA A 98 6.36 7.84 8.60
C ALA A 98 7.05 6.77 7.74
N GLY A 99 6.99 6.91 6.42
CA GLY A 99 7.70 6.08 5.44
C GLY A 99 7.02 4.76 5.07
N LEU A 100 5.94 4.36 5.75
CA LEU A 100 5.20 3.15 5.40
C LEU A 100 4.36 3.39 4.14
N ASN A 101 4.79 2.83 3.01
CA ASN A 101 4.05 2.92 1.75
C ASN A 101 3.05 1.75 1.60
N MET A 102 1.76 2.02 1.78
CA MET A 102 0.69 1.04 1.56
C MET A 102 0.51 0.67 0.08
N SER A 103 1.01 1.46 -0.86
CA SER A 103 0.88 1.19 -2.30
C SER A 103 2.24 1.26 -3.00
N PRO A 104 3.13 0.28 -2.75
CA PRO A 104 4.40 0.19 -3.45
C PRO A 104 4.21 -0.03 -4.95
N ASP A 105 5.22 0.37 -5.69
CA ASP A 105 5.34 0.38 -7.15
C ASP A 105 6.63 -0.34 -7.63
N ASP A 106 7.29 -1.06 -6.72
CA ASP A 106 8.36 -2.02 -6.98
C ASP A 106 8.28 -3.19 -5.98
N ALA A 107 9.09 -4.23 -6.21
CA ALA A 107 9.19 -5.41 -5.34
C ALA A 107 10.45 -5.39 -4.45
N GLY A 108 11.09 -4.23 -4.30
CA GLY A 108 12.27 -4.03 -3.49
C GLY A 108 13.59 -4.53 -4.11
N PRO A 109 14.71 -4.39 -3.38
CA PRO A 109 16.05 -4.65 -3.89
C PRO A 109 16.38 -6.14 -4.08
N ASN A 110 15.61 -7.04 -3.45
CA ASN A 110 15.76 -8.49 -3.56
C ASN A 110 14.89 -9.09 -4.67
N ALA A 111 14.20 -8.24 -5.44
CA ALA A 111 13.31 -8.67 -6.49
C ALA A 111 14.03 -9.46 -7.58
N ILE A 112 13.36 -10.49 -8.06
CA ILE A 112 13.76 -11.28 -9.23
C ILE A 112 12.54 -11.52 -10.11
N ASP A 113 12.77 -11.90 -11.37
CA ASP A 113 11.65 -12.34 -12.21
C ASP A 113 11.17 -13.71 -11.79
N ILE A 114 9.86 -13.96 -11.90
CA ILE A 114 9.25 -15.23 -11.53
C ILE A 114 9.84 -16.36 -12.40
N PRO A 115 10.50 -17.38 -11.82
CA PRO A 115 11.14 -18.43 -12.59
C PRO A 115 10.14 -19.27 -13.39
N GLY A 116 10.52 -19.63 -14.62
CA GLY A 116 9.75 -20.56 -15.44
C GLY A 116 8.48 -19.98 -16.08
N VAL A 117 8.23 -18.68 -15.90
CA VAL A 117 7.11 -17.97 -16.50
C VAL A 117 7.51 -17.46 -17.89
N ALA A 118 6.84 -17.95 -18.94
CA ALA A 118 7.18 -17.66 -20.33
C ALA A 118 6.48 -16.40 -20.90
N PHE A 119 5.38 -15.99 -20.27
CA PHE A 119 4.55 -14.84 -20.62
C PHE A 119 4.21 -14.07 -19.35
N ASP A 120 3.76 -12.82 -19.46
CA ASP A 120 3.33 -12.06 -18.29
C ASP A 120 2.23 -12.82 -17.52
N PRO A 121 2.28 -12.87 -16.17
CA PRO A 121 1.23 -13.49 -15.36
C PRO A 121 -0.14 -12.91 -15.68
N GLN A 122 -1.17 -13.72 -15.49
CA GLN A 122 -2.56 -13.32 -15.64
C GLN A 122 -3.25 -13.29 -14.28
N TRP A 123 -4.41 -12.66 -14.24
CA TRP A 123 -5.31 -12.68 -13.11
C TRP A 123 -6.74 -12.92 -13.62
N GLU A 124 -7.53 -13.60 -12.80
CA GLU A 124 -8.93 -13.90 -13.08
C GLU A 124 -9.78 -13.58 -11.84
N SER A 125 -11.02 -13.20 -12.06
CA SER A 125 -12.07 -13.04 -11.04
C SER A 125 -13.40 -13.56 -11.59
N ASP A 126 -14.47 -13.49 -10.80
CA ASP A 126 -15.81 -13.87 -11.29
C ASP A 126 -16.38 -12.89 -12.33
N VAL A 127 -15.73 -11.73 -12.52
CA VAL A 127 -16.27 -10.58 -13.26
C VAL A 127 -15.44 -10.25 -14.49
N ASP A 128 -14.12 -10.26 -14.33
CA ASP A 128 -13.16 -9.90 -15.38
C ASP A 128 -11.84 -10.66 -15.21
N ASP A 129 -11.03 -10.63 -16.26
CA ASP A 129 -9.69 -11.21 -16.32
C ASP A 129 -8.70 -10.24 -16.98
N GLY A 130 -7.40 -10.49 -16.78
CA GLY A 130 -6.41 -9.66 -17.46
C GLY A 130 -4.97 -10.05 -17.23
N THR A 131 -4.08 -9.29 -17.88
CA THR A 131 -2.64 -9.48 -17.83
C THR A 131 -1.98 -8.54 -16.82
N LEU A 132 -1.05 -9.07 -16.01
CA LEU A 132 -0.14 -8.29 -15.18
C LEU A 132 1.13 -7.99 -15.96
N THR A 133 1.19 -6.80 -16.56
CA THR A 133 2.35 -6.38 -17.35
C THR A 133 3.54 -6.13 -16.44
N LYS A 134 4.69 -6.70 -16.76
CA LYS A 134 5.93 -6.42 -16.03
C LYS A 134 6.32 -4.95 -16.14
N ARG A 135 6.52 -4.27 -15.00
CA ARG A 135 6.95 -2.86 -14.92
C ARG A 135 8.40 -2.72 -14.52
N SER A 136 8.87 -3.56 -13.62
CA SER A 136 10.27 -3.66 -13.21
C SER A 136 10.59 -5.11 -12.80
N ILE A 137 11.82 -5.37 -12.35
CA ILE A 137 12.20 -6.72 -11.92
C ILE A 137 11.32 -7.13 -10.74
N GLY A 138 10.68 -8.30 -10.84
CA GLY A 138 9.78 -8.83 -9.81
C GLY A 138 8.49 -8.03 -9.56
N PHE A 139 8.20 -6.97 -10.32
CA PHE A 139 6.98 -6.18 -10.15
C PHE A 139 6.12 -6.19 -11.42
N TYR A 140 4.88 -6.64 -11.27
CA TYR A 140 3.90 -6.80 -12.34
C TYR A 140 2.62 -6.06 -11.97
N TYR A 141 1.99 -5.43 -12.96
CA TYR A 141 0.90 -4.49 -12.76
C TYR A 141 -0.18 -4.65 -13.82
N GLY A 142 -1.44 -4.74 -13.37
CA GLY A 142 -2.64 -4.68 -14.18
C GLY A 142 -3.50 -3.49 -13.78
N ASP A 143 -4.13 -2.86 -14.78
CA ASP A 143 -5.13 -1.80 -14.59
C ASP A 143 -6.37 -2.23 -15.37
N ALA A 144 -7.30 -2.89 -14.69
CA ALA A 144 -8.47 -3.49 -15.30
C ALA A 144 -9.49 -2.41 -15.71
N PHE A 145 -9.61 -1.38 -14.88
CA PHE A 145 -10.55 -0.26 -15.07
C PHE A 145 -9.81 1.08 -14.95
N PRO A 146 -9.00 1.48 -15.94
CA PRO A 146 -8.23 2.72 -15.85
C PRO A 146 -9.15 3.94 -15.93
N ASN A 147 -9.32 4.63 -14.81
CA ASN A 147 -10.08 5.88 -14.67
C ASN A 147 -11.53 5.79 -15.18
N VAL A 148 -12.15 4.62 -15.11
CA VAL A 148 -13.55 4.43 -15.51
C VAL A 148 -14.43 4.61 -14.27
N ARG A 149 -15.09 5.77 -14.18
CA ARG A 149 -16.12 6.02 -13.17
C ARG A 149 -17.35 5.18 -13.48
N THR A 150 -17.56 4.13 -12.69
CA THR A 150 -18.79 3.35 -12.66
C THR A 150 -19.50 3.60 -11.33
N CYS A 151 -20.76 3.20 -11.27
CA CYS A 151 -21.49 3.13 -10.01
C CYS A 151 -21.76 1.67 -9.60
N GLN A 152 -20.82 0.79 -9.95
CA GLN A 152 -20.77 -0.57 -9.43
C GLN A 152 -19.99 -0.56 -8.12
N SER A 153 -20.41 -1.36 -7.15
CA SER A 153 -19.75 -1.46 -5.85
C SER A 153 -18.45 -2.26 -5.92
N THR A 154 -17.61 -2.15 -4.90
CA THR A 154 -16.32 -2.88 -4.83
C THR A 154 -16.50 -4.39 -4.80
N ASP A 155 -17.56 -4.87 -4.15
CA ASP A 155 -17.88 -6.30 -4.08
C ASP A 155 -18.44 -6.86 -5.39
N GLU A 156 -19.07 -6.02 -6.21
CA GLU A 156 -19.46 -6.39 -7.57
C GLU A 156 -18.26 -6.42 -8.52
N VAL A 157 -17.34 -5.45 -8.46
CA VAL A 157 -16.22 -5.35 -9.41
C VAL A 157 -15.13 -6.41 -9.14
N MET A 158 -14.96 -6.81 -7.88
CA MET A 158 -13.99 -7.83 -7.47
C MET A 158 -14.66 -9.07 -6.88
N ALA A 159 -15.86 -9.42 -7.35
CA ALA A 159 -16.60 -10.55 -6.81
C ALA A 159 -15.73 -11.82 -6.72
N GLY A 160 -15.70 -12.43 -5.54
CA GLY A 160 -14.88 -13.62 -5.26
C GLY A 160 -13.40 -13.36 -4.98
N GLY A 161 -12.91 -12.14 -5.18
CA GLY A 161 -11.48 -11.80 -5.12
C GLY A 161 -10.78 -12.04 -6.47
N VAL A 162 -9.46 -11.86 -6.50
CA VAL A 162 -8.63 -12.04 -7.70
C VAL A 162 -7.71 -13.25 -7.51
N THR A 163 -7.66 -14.13 -8.49
CA THR A 163 -6.78 -15.32 -8.51
C THR A 163 -5.69 -15.17 -9.55
N LEU A 164 -4.45 -15.49 -9.20
CA LEU A 164 -3.33 -15.52 -10.14
C LEU A 164 -3.34 -16.75 -11.04
N VAL A 165 -3.11 -16.52 -12.33
CA VAL A 165 -3.01 -17.54 -13.37
C VAL A 165 -1.70 -17.36 -14.12
N ASP A 166 -1.11 -18.47 -14.60
CA ASP A 166 0.17 -18.47 -15.32
C ASP A 166 1.34 -17.76 -14.60
N ALA A 167 1.28 -17.72 -13.27
CA ALA A 167 2.24 -17.03 -12.39
C ALA A 167 3.31 -17.97 -11.81
N GLY A 168 3.62 -19.07 -12.50
CA GLY A 168 4.64 -20.03 -12.08
C GLY A 168 4.29 -20.70 -10.75
N SER A 169 5.15 -20.56 -9.74
CA SER A 169 4.90 -21.09 -8.39
C SER A 169 3.83 -20.33 -7.61
N LEU A 170 3.37 -19.18 -8.11
CA LEU A 170 2.37 -18.33 -7.46
C LEU A 170 0.96 -18.51 -8.06
N THR A 171 0.83 -19.33 -9.11
CA THR A 171 -0.48 -19.69 -9.67
C THR A 171 -1.37 -20.26 -8.57
N ASP A 172 -2.64 -19.87 -8.58
CA ASP A 172 -3.67 -20.18 -7.57
C ASP A 172 -3.58 -19.36 -6.26
N ALA A 173 -2.68 -18.37 -6.14
CA ALA A 173 -2.79 -17.39 -5.07
C ALA A 173 -4.03 -16.50 -5.29
N THR A 174 -4.87 -16.37 -4.26
CA THR A 174 -6.17 -15.69 -4.39
C THR A 174 -6.34 -14.61 -3.32
N THR A 175 -6.74 -13.40 -3.70
CA THR A 175 -7.06 -12.36 -2.72
C THR A 175 -8.37 -12.64 -1.98
N PRO A 176 -8.53 -12.19 -0.72
CA PRO A 176 -9.79 -12.35 0.00
C PRO A 176 -10.95 -11.71 -0.74
N ALA A 177 -12.17 -12.23 -0.56
CA ALA A 177 -13.35 -11.59 -1.13
C ALA A 177 -13.48 -10.14 -0.61
N PRO A 178 -13.82 -9.17 -1.49
CA PRO A 178 -14.05 -7.79 -1.09
C PRO A 178 -15.32 -7.67 -0.22
N ASN A 179 -15.38 -6.58 0.55
CA ASN A 179 -16.65 -6.10 1.10
C ASN A 179 -17.13 -4.88 0.29
N ASP A 180 -18.38 -4.49 0.49
CA ASP A 180 -18.86 -3.21 -0.01
C ASP A 180 -18.08 -2.05 0.63
N ALA A 181 -17.77 -1.03 -0.15
CA ALA A 181 -16.99 0.11 0.28
C ALA A 181 -17.89 1.12 1.01
N PRO A 182 -17.57 1.51 2.25
CA PRO A 182 -18.35 2.54 2.92
C PRO A 182 -18.16 3.89 2.23
N THR A 183 -19.21 4.72 2.24
CA THR A 183 -19.09 6.14 1.87
C THR A 183 -18.10 6.84 2.78
N VAL A 184 -17.14 7.54 2.15
CA VAL A 184 -16.17 8.39 2.83
C VAL A 184 -16.45 9.85 2.45
N GLU A 185 -16.61 10.69 3.45
CA GLU A 185 -16.82 12.12 3.30
C GLU A 185 -15.56 12.86 3.72
N PHE A 186 -15.02 13.70 2.82
CA PHE A 186 -13.84 14.53 3.09
C PHE A 186 -14.27 15.99 3.30
N SER A 187 -13.72 16.65 4.32
CA SER A 187 -14.01 18.06 4.61
C SER A 187 -13.53 19.04 3.54
N THR A 188 -12.63 18.62 2.65
CA THR A 188 -12.07 19.44 1.56
C THR A 188 -13.00 19.58 0.36
N ALA A 189 -14.07 18.78 0.26
CA ALA A 189 -14.99 18.78 -0.87
C ALA A 189 -14.31 18.66 -2.25
N GLY A 190 -13.18 17.94 -2.33
CA GLY A 190 -12.46 17.68 -3.58
C GLY A 190 -11.48 18.78 -4.03
N THR A 191 -11.09 19.70 -3.15
CA THR A 191 -9.98 20.63 -3.42
C THR A 191 -8.61 19.99 -3.19
N SER A 192 -7.55 20.55 -3.78
CA SER A 192 -6.17 20.17 -3.46
C SER A 192 -5.90 20.31 -1.96
N ILE A 193 -5.03 19.44 -1.45
CA ILE A 193 -4.58 19.46 -0.05
C ILE A 193 -3.17 20.07 -0.02
N GLU A 194 -2.98 21.09 0.80
CA GLU A 194 -1.68 21.72 1.04
C GLU A 194 -1.03 21.15 2.30
N PHE A 195 0.29 21.30 2.39
CA PHE A 195 1.02 20.90 3.59
C PHE A 195 0.56 21.73 4.79
N GLY A 196 0.21 21.06 5.90
CA GLY A 196 -0.29 21.70 7.11
C GLY A 196 -1.82 21.87 7.16
N ASP A 197 -2.54 21.53 6.09
CA ASP A 197 -4.00 21.61 6.09
C ASP A 197 -4.63 20.65 7.10
N THR A 198 -5.69 21.11 7.78
CA THR A 198 -6.51 20.22 8.61
C THR A 198 -7.62 19.63 7.75
N VAL A 199 -7.62 18.32 7.57
CA VAL A 199 -8.61 17.59 6.77
C VAL A 199 -9.27 16.53 7.64
N SER A 200 -10.58 16.64 7.82
CA SER A 200 -11.39 15.64 8.52
C SER A 200 -12.04 14.70 7.52
N MET A 201 -12.11 13.42 7.88
CA MET A 201 -12.80 12.38 7.13
C MET A 201 -13.72 11.60 8.05
N GLU A 202 -14.89 11.26 7.55
CA GLU A 202 -15.86 10.39 8.21
C GLU A 202 -16.31 9.29 7.26
N TRP A 203 -16.62 8.11 7.79
CA TRP A 203 -17.10 6.99 6.99
C TRP A 203 -18.17 6.17 7.70
N GLY A 204 -19.01 5.52 6.88
CA GLY A 204 -20.06 4.62 7.37
C GLY A 204 -19.52 3.34 8.02
N SER A 205 -20.43 2.60 8.66
CA SER A 205 -20.13 1.25 9.15
C SER A 205 -19.71 0.33 8.01
N HIS A 206 -18.78 -0.58 8.26
CA HIS A 206 -18.26 -1.51 7.26
C HIS A 206 -17.88 -2.86 7.87
N LEU A 207 -17.53 -3.81 6.99
CA LEU A 207 -17.10 -5.17 7.35
C LEU A 207 -15.62 -5.46 7.01
N TRP A 208 -14.90 -4.48 6.48
CA TRP A 208 -13.45 -4.58 6.25
C TRP A 208 -12.67 -4.78 7.56
N GLY A 209 -11.61 -5.59 7.49
CA GLY A 209 -10.84 -5.98 8.67
C GLY A 209 -9.97 -4.87 9.23
N GLU A 210 -9.30 -4.11 8.37
CA GLU A 210 -8.40 -3.03 8.76
C GLU A 210 -8.75 -1.74 8.01
N VAL A 211 -8.50 -0.60 8.67
CA VAL A 211 -8.66 0.73 8.07
C VAL A 211 -7.41 1.55 8.32
N PHE A 212 -6.93 2.19 7.27
CA PHE A 212 -5.80 3.11 7.35
C PHE A 212 -6.10 4.44 6.67
N VAL A 213 -5.47 5.48 7.20
CA VAL A 213 -5.33 6.76 6.51
C VAL A 213 -3.90 6.91 6.08
N GLN A 214 -3.67 7.29 4.83
CA GLN A 214 -2.33 7.58 4.33
C GLN A 214 -2.29 8.95 3.66
N VAL A 215 -1.40 9.81 4.16
CA VAL A 215 -0.96 11.00 3.43
C VAL A 215 0.25 10.61 2.60
N ARG A 216 0.23 10.87 1.28
CA ARG A 216 1.37 10.69 0.38
C ARG A 216 1.73 12.02 -0.24
N ARG A 217 3.01 12.38 -0.17
CA ARG A 217 3.56 13.55 -0.86
C ARG A 217 4.30 13.04 -2.10
N GLU A 218 3.80 13.42 -3.27
CA GLU A 218 4.24 12.82 -4.53
C GLU A 218 4.88 13.83 -5.47
N LYS A 219 5.93 13.37 -6.14
CA LYS A 219 6.61 14.11 -7.19
C LYS A 219 6.87 13.18 -8.35
N GLU A 220 6.53 13.62 -9.56
CA GLU A 220 6.59 12.82 -10.79
C GLU A 220 5.81 11.50 -10.65
N ARG A 221 4.70 11.52 -9.89
CA ARG A 221 3.83 10.38 -9.53
C ARG A 221 4.50 9.28 -8.70
N VAL A 222 5.64 9.58 -8.09
CA VAL A 222 6.32 8.71 -7.12
C VAL A 222 6.06 9.25 -5.72
N ALA A 223 5.74 8.38 -4.76
CA ALA A 223 5.68 8.78 -3.35
C ALA A 223 7.09 9.05 -2.82
N TRP A 224 7.35 10.30 -2.46
CA TRP A 224 8.60 10.71 -1.84
C TRP A 224 8.53 10.57 -0.32
N GLU A 225 7.39 10.92 0.26
CA GLU A 225 7.13 10.77 1.68
C GLU A 225 5.71 10.25 1.87
N SER A 226 5.52 9.49 2.94
CA SER A 226 4.19 9.08 3.36
C SER A 226 4.11 9.02 4.88
N VAL A 227 2.90 9.23 5.40
CA VAL A 227 2.54 8.89 6.78
C VAL A 227 1.32 8.01 6.71
N THR A 228 1.39 6.86 7.36
CA THR A 228 0.29 5.88 7.42
C THR A 228 -0.15 5.75 8.87
N CYS A 229 -1.44 5.95 9.11
CA CYS A 229 -2.08 5.83 10.41
C CYS A 229 -3.04 4.64 10.41
N ASN A 230 -2.93 3.78 11.43
CA ASN A 230 -3.91 2.72 11.64
C ASN A 230 -5.11 3.29 12.39
N VAL A 231 -6.26 3.33 11.72
CA VAL A 231 -7.51 3.90 12.25
C VAL A 231 -8.60 2.84 12.37
N THR A 232 -8.20 1.57 12.45
CA THR A 232 -9.10 0.43 12.56
C THR A 232 -10.02 0.58 13.77
N GLY A 233 -11.33 0.35 13.55
CA GLY A 233 -12.36 0.49 14.57
C GLY A 233 -12.89 1.91 14.78
N LEU A 234 -12.36 2.90 14.06
CA LEU A 234 -12.90 4.27 14.04
C LEU A 234 -13.92 4.45 12.91
N GLY A 235 -14.78 5.47 13.04
CA GLY A 235 -15.71 5.92 11.99
C GLY A 235 -15.27 7.22 11.30
N GLY A 236 -14.03 7.65 11.55
CA GLY A 236 -13.49 8.90 11.04
C GLY A 236 -12.09 9.17 11.59
N PHE A 237 -11.39 10.12 10.97
CA PHE A 237 -10.05 10.56 11.34
C PHE A 237 -9.84 12.01 10.91
N THR A 238 -8.89 12.71 11.54
CA THR A 238 -8.49 14.06 11.11
C THR A 238 -6.97 14.08 10.92
N VAL A 239 -6.56 14.46 9.72
CA VAL A 239 -5.18 14.82 9.43
C VAL A 239 -4.97 16.26 9.91
N ASP A 240 -4.06 16.45 10.85
CA ASP A 240 -3.73 17.73 11.46
C ASP A 240 -2.21 17.93 11.57
N GLU A 241 -1.78 18.97 12.30
CA GLU A 241 -0.37 19.31 12.50
C GLU A 241 0.46 18.12 13.01
N MET A 242 -0.10 17.22 13.82
CA MET A 242 0.65 16.06 14.33
C MET A 242 1.05 15.09 13.23
N VAL A 243 0.21 14.92 12.21
CA VAL A 243 0.51 14.07 11.05
C VAL A 243 1.51 14.78 10.12
N TRP A 244 1.34 16.08 9.91
CA TRP A 244 2.23 16.87 9.05
C TRP A 244 3.65 16.99 9.62
N ASP A 245 3.79 17.10 10.95
CA ASP A 245 5.07 17.17 11.66
C ASP A 245 5.94 15.92 11.49
N MET A 246 5.36 14.82 10.99
CA MET A 246 6.09 13.59 10.67
C MET A 246 6.74 13.61 9.27
N MET A 247 6.48 14.65 8.47
CA MET A 247 7.00 14.83 7.11
C MET A 247 7.85 16.10 7.00
N ASP A 248 8.74 16.18 6.00
CA ASP A 248 9.63 17.32 5.81
C ASP A 248 9.04 18.37 4.85
N GLU A 249 8.48 19.46 5.38
CA GLU A 249 7.90 20.57 4.61
C GLU A 249 8.82 21.10 3.47
N ARG A 250 10.14 20.92 3.59
CA ARG A 250 11.14 21.41 2.63
C ARG A 250 11.18 20.59 1.35
N VAL A 251 10.63 19.38 1.36
CA VAL A 251 10.52 18.53 0.16
C VAL A 251 9.50 19.17 -0.77
N GLN A 252 9.95 19.59 -1.95
CA GLN A 252 9.07 20.09 -3.00
C GLN A 252 8.43 18.93 -3.73
N VAL A 253 7.10 18.86 -3.66
CA VAL A 253 6.25 17.85 -4.28
C VAL A 253 5.29 18.50 -5.26
N ASP A 254 4.78 17.70 -6.19
CA ASP A 254 3.78 18.15 -7.15
C ASP A 254 2.37 18.13 -6.53
N GLN A 255 2.12 17.18 -5.62
CA GLN A 255 0.81 16.99 -4.99
C GLN A 255 0.92 16.33 -3.60
N ASN A 256 -0.07 16.61 -2.75
CA ASN A 256 -0.35 15.84 -1.54
C ASN A 256 -1.65 15.07 -1.75
N ASN A 257 -1.56 13.74 -1.67
CA ASN A 257 -2.69 12.85 -1.79
C ASN A 257 -3.08 12.31 -0.41
N LEU A 258 -4.39 12.18 -0.19
CA LEU A 258 -4.95 11.63 1.03
C LEU A 258 -5.85 10.46 0.68
N TYR A 259 -5.50 9.30 1.23
CA TYR A 259 -6.17 8.03 1.01
C TYR A 259 -6.81 7.53 2.30
N VAL A 260 -8.02 6.99 2.18
CA VAL A 260 -8.61 6.08 3.17
C VAL A 260 -8.66 4.71 2.55
N GLY A 261 -7.90 3.78 3.11
CA GLY A 261 -7.90 2.38 2.68
C GLY A 261 -8.68 1.52 3.66
N PHE A 262 -9.61 0.74 3.13
CA PHE A 262 -10.26 -0.36 3.83
C PHE A 262 -9.69 -1.65 3.26
N GLN A 263 -9.09 -2.50 4.09
CA GLN A 263 -8.37 -3.67 3.61
C GLN A 263 -8.71 -4.94 4.38
N THR A 264 -8.60 -6.05 3.65
CA THR A 264 -8.51 -7.39 4.21
C THR A 264 -7.20 -7.98 3.73
N VAL A 265 -6.37 -8.40 4.69
CA VAL A 265 -5.06 -9.01 4.45
C VAL A 265 -5.13 -10.46 4.90
N ASP A 266 -4.59 -11.36 4.09
CA ASP A 266 -4.42 -12.77 4.44
C ASP A 266 -3.05 -13.28 3.96
N ARG A 267 -2.66 -14.47 4.41
CA ARG A 267 -1.40 -15.11 4.08
C ARG A 267 -1.65 -16.54 3.62
N GLN A 268 -1.08 -16.88 2.47
CA GLN A 268 -1.28 -18.18 1.83
C GLN A 268 0.05 -18.84 1.55
N THR A 269 0.09 -20.17 1.62
CA THR A 269 1.21 -20.95 1.12
C THR A 269 0.83 -21.58 -0.21
N VAL A 270 1.45 -21.12 -1.29
CA VAL A 270 1.17 -21.56 -2.67
C VAL A 270 2.42 -22.21 -3.24
N SER A 271 2.33 -23.52 -3.51
CA SER A 271 3.47 -24.32 -3.98
C SER A 271 4.75 -24.17 -3.13
N GLY A 272 4.59 -23.92 -1.82
CA GLY A 272 5.69 -23.70 -0.88
C GLY A 272 6.20 -22.26 -0.82
N SER A 273 5.71 -21.35 -1.66
CA SER A 273 5.94 -19.92 -1.54
C SER A 273 4.96 -19.33 -0.53
N ASP A 274 5.44 -18.40 0.28
CA ASP A 274 4.64 -17.65 1.24
C ASP A 274 4.19 -16.32 0.64
N VAL A 275 2.88 -16.16 0.48
CA VAL A 275 2.26 -15.09 -0.29
C VAL A 275 1.33 -14.29 0.61
N GLN A 276 1.59 -12.99 0.76
CA GLN A 276 0.59 -12.08 1.32
C GLN A 276 -0.40 -11.71 0.22
N VAL A 277 -1.68 -11.84 0.52
CA VAL A 277 -2.77 -11.49 -0.39
C VAL A 277 -3.60 -10.38 0.23
N VAL A 278 -3.93 -9.35 -0.56
CA VAL A 278 -4.58 -8.13 -0.06
C VAL A 278 -5.71 -7.73 -0.99
N THR A 279 -6.88 -7.46 -0.45
CA THR A 279 -7.99 -6.83 -1.16
C THR A 279 -8.31 -5.49 -0.50
N ARG A 280 -8.50 -4.43 -1.29
CA ARG A 280 -8.72 -3.08 -0.76
C ARG A 280 -9.78 -2.28 -1.52
N ALA A 281 -10.52 -1.48 -0.76
CA ALA A 281 -11.21 -0.30 -1.27
C ALA A 281 -10.44 0.95 -0.84
N ILE A 282 -10.19 1.87 -1.78
CA ILE A 282 -9.40 3.08 -1.55
C ILE A 282 -10.21 4.31 -1.95
N ALA A 283 -10.66 5.07 -0.95
CA ALA A 283 -11.23 6.39 -1.18
C ALA A 283 -10.11 7.45 -1.25
N VAL A 284 -10.23 8.40 -2.18
CA VAL A 284 -9.22 9.44 -2.39
C VAL A 284 -9.86 10.82 -2.27
N ALA A 285 -9.26 11.70 -1.48
CA ALA A 285 -9.75 13.08 -1.32
C ALA A 285 -9.55 13.93 -2.60
N VAL A 286 -8.53 13.60 -3.39
CA VAL A 286 -8.14 14.30 -4.62
C VAL A 286 -8.00 13.27 -5.73
N VAL A 287 -8.90 13.30 -6.70
CA VAL A 287 -8.76 12.56 -7.95
C VAL A 287 -8.29 13.57 -8.99
N GLU A 288 -7.04 13.49 -9.44
CA GLU A 288 -6.67 14.19 -10.67
C GLU A 288 -7.53 13.63 -11.82
N ASP A 289 -8.17 14.54 -12.58
CA ASP A 289 -8.81 14.22 -13.86
C ASP A 289 -7.76 13.86 -14.94
#